data_AF-A0A3D5UQ74-F1
#
_entry.id   AF-A0A3D5UQ74-F1
#
_cell.length_a   1.000
_cell.length_b   1.000
_cell.length_c   1.000
_cell.angle_alpha   90.00
_cell.angle_beta   90.00
_cell.angle_gamma   90.00
#
_symmetry.space_group_name_H-M   'P 1'
#
loop_
_entity.id
_entity.type
_entity.pdbx_description
1 polymer ?
#
loop_
_entity_poly.entity_id
_entity_poly.type
_entity_poly.pdbx_seq_one_letter_code
_entity_poly.pdbx_strand_id
1 'polypeptide(L)'
;MSLFDLIYTGSNTAYDLACQTVEKAIEEKGENAPVAFPETAYSLPVIYAATGNKISKLIELRGALDIAKSLIDEQEDMQKALNAGLATAVCAEIIESVKFATEEQPYEQETGIGFVPDSVIRSLGVPLVTGDIPGIAVILGESDNSEELAAIVKDYQSKGLLTFLVGKTVDQIVDAGVKVGLEFRVIPIGYDVTAVIHVVSV
;
A
#
# COMPACT_ATOMS: atom_id res chain seq x y z
N MET A 1 16.97 -16.87 13.28
CA MET A 1 15.68 -16.19 13.19
C MET A 1 14.82 -17.00 12.24
N SER A 2 13.68 -17.50 12.71
CA SER A 2 12.73 -18.25 11.88
C SER A 2 11.95 -17.30 10.96
N LEU A 3 11.19 -17.85 9.99
CA LEU A 3 10.28 -17.04 9.18
C LEU A 3 9.17 -16.41 10.03
N PHE A 4 8.66 -17.14 11.03
CA PHE A 4 7.67 -16.62 11.98
C PHE A 4 8.23 -15.43 12.78
N ASP A 5 9.45 -15.57 13.30
CA ASP A 5 10.12 -14.48 14.03
C ASP A 5 10.27 -13.22 13.17
N LEU A 6 10.62 -13.38 11.89
CA LEU A 6 10.75 -12.28 10.92
C LEU A 6 9.41 -11.56 10.72
N ILE A 7 8.33 -12.31 10.53
CA ILE A 7 6.98 -11.76 10.34
C ILE A 7 6.54 -10.98 11.58
N TYR A 8 6.69 -11.55 12.77
CA TYR A 8 6.29 -10.89 14.02
C TYR A 8 7.15 -9.67 14.33
N THR A 9 8.46 -9.73 14.05
CA THR A 9 9.35 -8.57 14.18
C THR A 9 8.91 -7.44 13.25
N GLY A 10 8.62 -7.75 11.98
CA GLY A 10 8.13 -6.78 11.00
C GLY A 10 6.78 -6.18 11.40
N SER A 11 5.86 -7.01 11.89
CA SER A 11 4.51 -6.57 12.29
C SER A 11 4.53 -5.64 13.50
N ASN A 12 5.35 -5.95 14.53
CA ASN A 12 5.54 -5.05 15.66
C ASN A 12 6.23 -3.74 15.25
N THR A 13 7.21 -3.80 14.35
CA THR A 13 7.88 -2.60 13.82
C THR A 13 6.88 -1.69 13.09
N ALA A 14 6.02 -2.26 12.24
CA ALA A 14 4.99 -1.50 11.54
C ALA A 14 3.95 -0.92 12.50
N TYR A 15 3.56 -1.69 13.53
CA TYR A 15 2.66 -1.22 14.59
C TYR A 15 3.24 -0.03 15.36
N ASP A 16 4.48 -0.13 15.83
CA ASP A 16 5.13 0.94 16.58
C ASP A 16 5.27 2.21 15.75
N LEU A 17 5.61 2.07 14.46
CA LEU A 17 5.67 3.19 13.52
C LEU A 17 4.30 3.84 13.32
N ALA A 18 3.24 3.03 13.16
CA ALA A 18 1.88 3.53 12.98
C ALA A 18 1.39 4.28 14.24
N CYS A 19 1.66 3.74 15.45
CA CYS A 19 1.37 4.43 16.70
C CYS A 19 2.06 5.80 16.77
N GLN A 20 3.37 5.86 16.51
CA GLN A 20 4.12 7.11 16.53
C GLN A 20 3.59 8.12 15.50
N THR A 21 3.24 7.64 14.30
CA THR A 21 2.72 8.46 13.20
C THR A 21 1.37 9.09 13.55
N VAL A 22 0.45 8.30 14.12
CA VAL A 22 -0.87 8.78 14.55
C VAL A 22 -0.75 9.80 15.68
N GLU A 23 0.04 9.51 16.71
CA GLU A 23 0.20 10.44 17.84
C GLU A 23 0.79 11.77 17.39
N LYS A 24 1.84 11.74 16.56
CA LYS A 24 2.43 12.96 15.99
C LYS A 24 1.42 13.77 15.17
N ALA A 25 0.62 13.11 14.33
CA ALA A 25 -0.38 13.80 13.52
C ALA A 25 -1.50 14.41 14.38
N ILE A 26 -1.92 13.73 15.46
CA ILE A 26 -2.88 14.27 16.43
C ILE A 26 -2.31 15.50 17.14
N GLU A 27 -1.03 15.48 17.53
CA GLU A 27 -0.37 16.64 18.13
C GLU A 27 -0.30 17.84 17.16
N GLU A 28 -0.05 17.60 15.88
CA GLU A 28 0.12 18.64 14.86
C GLU A 28 -1.20 19.22 14.31
N LYS A 29 -2.20 18.37 14.08
CA LYS A 29 -3.46 18.75 13.39
C LYS A 29 -4.69 18.69 14.31
N GLY A 30 -4.57 18.08 15.48
CA GLY A 30 -5.66 17.85 16.42
C GLY A 30 -6.51 16.61 16.10
N GLU A 31 -7.15 16.06 17.13
CA GLU A 31 -7.94 14.82 17.09
C GLU A 31 -9.04 14.77 16.03
N ASN A 32 -9.62 15.94 15.69
CA ASN A 32 -10.76 16.07 14.77
C ASN A 32 -10.36 16.36 13.32
N ALA A 33 -9.06 16.38 12.99
CA ALA A 33 -8.63 16.58 11.62
C ALA A 33 -9.19 15.47 10.70
N PRO A 34 -9.69 15.82 9.50
CA PRO A 34 -10.30 14.86 8.59
C PRO A 34 -9.27 13.88 8.04
N VAL A 35 -9.68 12.63 7.89
CA VAL A 35 -8.91 11.55 7.26
C VAL A 35 -9.72 10.99 6.11
N ALA A 36 -9.18 11.06 4.90
CA ALA A 36 -9.81 10.49 3.70
C ALA A 36 -8.77 10.30 2.60
N PHE A 37 -8.88 9.20 1.85
CA PHE A 37 -8.22 9.08 0.55
C PHE A 37 -9.01 9.81 -0.54
N PRO A 38 -8.34 10.29 -1.60
CA PRO A 38 -9.02 10.97 -2.71
C PRO A 38 -9.90 10.00 -3.51
N GLU A 39 -11.05 10.50 -3.97
CA GLU A 39 -11.93 9.80 -4.93
C GLU A 39 -12.35 8.35 -4.54
N THR A 40 -12.53 8.06 -3.25
CA THR A 40 -13.04 6.76 -2.79
C THR A 40 -14.35 6.85 -2.02
N ALA A 41 -15.25 5.88 -2.25
CA ALA A 41 -16.48 5.71 -1.48
C ALA A 41 -16.29 4.87 -0.20
N TYR A 42 -15.11 4.28 -0.02
CA TYR A 42 -14.83 3.23 0.96
C TYR A 42 -14.03 3.69 2.17
N SER A 43 -13.84 5.01 2.36
CA SER A 43 -13.05 5.56 3.48
C SER A 43 -11.61 5.05 3.43
N LEU A 44 -11.21 4.14 4.33
CA LEU A 44 -9.93 3.44 4.33
C LEU A 44 -10.22 1.98 3.93
N PRO A 45 -9.96 1.57 2.68
CA PRO A 45 -10.47 0.32 2.12
C PRO A 45 -10.11 -0.95 2.89
N VAL A 46 -8.88 -1.10 3.37
CA VAL A 46 -8.41 -2.30 4.08
C VAL A 46 -9.05 -2.40 5.46
N ILE A 47 -9.08 -1.30 6.22
CA ILE A 47 -9.74 -1.24 7.53
C ILE A 47 -11.25 -1.44 7.37
N TYR A 48 -11.86 -0.81 6.37
CA TYR A 48 -13.29 -0.96 6.08
C TYR A 48 -13.62 -2.40 5.68
N ALA A 49 -12.79 -3.05 4.87
CA ALA A 49 -12.97 -4.46 4.50
C ALA A 49 -12.85 -5.40 5.71
N ALA A 50 -11.93 -5.12 6.64
CA ALA A 50 -11.73 -5.94 7.83
C ALA A 50 -12.82 -5.75 8.90
N THR A 51 -13.38 -4.54 9.03
CA THR A 51 -14.19 -4.16 10.20
C THR A 51 -15.60 -3.68 9.89
N GLY A 52 -15.85 -3.24 8.65
CA GLY A 52 -17.06 -2.55 8.25
C GLY A 52 -17.18 -1.11 8.76
N ASN A 53 -16.18 -0.60 9.49
CA ASN A 53 -16.21 0.74 10.07
C ASN A 53 -15.54 1.75 9.13
N LYS A 54 -16.19 2.88 8.90
CA LYS A 54 -15.60 4.01 8.18
C LYS A 54 -14.85 4.90 9.16
N ILE A 55 -13.64 5.29 8.77
CA ILE A 55 -12.81 6.25 9.48
C ILE A 55 -12.87 7.60 8.76
N SER A 56 -13.05 8.66 9.52
CA SER A 56 -13.22 10.03 9.03
C SER A 56 -12.35 11.04 9.76
N LYS A 57 -11.78 10.68 10.92
CA LYS A 57 -10.97 11.56 11.77
C LYS A 57 -9.73 10.86 12.30
N LEU A 58 -8.68 11.65 12.61
CA LEU A 58 -7.42 11.12 13.16
C LEU A 58 -7.62 10.30 14.45
N ILE A 59 -8.49 10.75 15.37
CA ILE A 59 -8.71 10.03 16.63
C ILE A 59 -9.27 8.61 16.43
N GLU A 60 -10.03 8.39 15.35
CA GLU A 60 -10.63 7.09 15.04
C GLU A 60 -9.57 6.07 14.59
N LEU A 61 -8.40 6.53 14.12
CA LEU A 61 -7.27 5.66 13.78
C LEU A 61 -6.71 4.91 15.00
N ARG A 62 -6.86 5.44 16.22
CA ARG A 62 -6.48 4.71 17.45
C ARG A 62 -7.26 3.40 17.59
N GLY A 63 -8.54 3.39 17.22
CA GLY A 63 -9.32 2.15 17.20
C GLY A 63 -8.83 1.15 16.15
N ALA A 64 -8.32 1.62 15.02
CA ALA A 64 -7.70 0.76 14.01
C ALA A 64 -6.35 0.18 14.49
N LEU A 65 -5.57 0.94 15.29
CA LEU A 65 -4.38 0.43 15.95
C LEU A 65 -4.72 -0.71 16.93
N ASP A 66 -5.79 -0.57 17.73
CA ASP A 66 -6.22 -1.65 18.64
C ASP A 66 -6.55 -2.94 17.88
N ILE A 67 -7.18 -2.81 16.71
CA ILE A 67 -7.46 -3.94 15.81
C ILE A 67 -6.15 -4.56 15.32
N ALA A 68 -5.22 -3.76 14.80
CA ALA A 68 -3.91 -4.25 14.35
C ALA A 68 -3.18 -4.99 15.48
N LYS A 69 -3.19 -4.45 16.70
CA LYS A 69 -2.54 -5.09 17.85
C LYS A 69 -3.17 -6.43 18.19
N SER A 70 -4.51 -6.54 18.11
CA SER A 70 -5.23 -7.78 18.39
C SER A 70 -4.92 -8.93 17.43
N LEU A 71 -4.41 -8.61 16.23
CA LEU A 71 -4.06 -9.56 15.18
C LEU A 71 -2.63 -10.11 15.32
N ILE A 72 -1.78 -9.48 16.15
CA ILE A 72 -0.41 -9.90 16.40
C ILE A 72 -0.39 -10.84 17.61
N ASP A 73 -0.39 -12.14 17.35
CA ASP A 73 -0.30 -13.20 18.35
C ASP A 73 0.87 -14.12 18.00
N GLU A 74 1.96 -14.00 18.78
CA GLU A 74 3.28 -14.55 18.44
C GLU A 74 3.38 -16.05 18.76
N GLN A 75 2.84 -16.87 17.87
CA GLN A 75 2.91 -18.33 17.93
C GLN A 75 3.45 -18.89 16.61
N GLU A 76 4.19 -20.00 16.63
CA GLU A 76 4.63 -20.68 15.40
C GLU A 76 3.46 -21.42 14.73
N ASP A 77 2.51 -20.65 14.21
CA ASP A 77 1.30 -21.11 13.54
C ASP A 77 1.02 -20.27 12.28
N MET A 78 0.64 -20.95 11.20
CA MET A 78 0.44 -20.32 9.90
C MET A 78 -0.70 -19.29 9.91
N GLN A 79 -1.80 -19.57 10.61
CA GLN A 79 -2.93 -18.64 10.69
C GLN A 79 -2.55 -17.40 11.48
N LYS A 80 -1.77 -17.55 12.56
CA LYS A 80 -1.27 -16.43 13.35
C LYS A 80 -0.29 -15.54 12.57
N ALA A 81 0.59 -16.14 11.77
CA ALA A 81 1.48 -15.38 10.88
C ALA A 81 0.71 -14.60 9.81
N LEU A 82 -0.36 -15.19 9.22
CA LEU A 82 -1.21 -14.49 8.26
C LEU A 82 -1.96 -13.31 8.91
N ASN A 83 -2.46 -13.48 10.14
CA ASN A 83 -3.09 -12.40 10.88
C ASN A 83 -2.11 -11.26 11.19
N ALA A 84 -0.86 -11.57 11.54
CA ALA A 84 0.18 -10.56 11.72
C ALA A 84 0.51 -9.82 10.41
N GLY A 85 0.47 -10.51 9.27
CA GLY A 85 0.53 -9.89 7.94
C GLY A 85 -0.63 -8.91 7.69
N LEU A 86 -1.86 -9.28 8.06
CA LEU A 86 -3.02 -8.38 7.98
C LEU A 86 -2.84 -7.17 8.92
N ALA A 87 -2.31 -7.37 10.13
CA ALA A 87 -1.99 -6.27 11.04
C ALA A 87 -1.02 -5.28 10.39
N THR A 88 0.01 -5.78 9.70
CA THR A 88 0.97 -4.96 8.96
C THR A 88 0.30 -4.17 7.85
N ALA A 89 -0.64 -4.78 7.10
CA ALA A 89 -1.40 -4.09 6.07
C ALA A 89 -2.27 -2.96 6.66
N VAL A 90 -2.97 -3.22 7.77
CA VAL A 90 -3.74 -2.19 8.49
C VAL A 90 -2.83 -1.05 8.96
N CYS A 91 -1.67 -1.35 9.54
CA CYS A 91 -0.69 -0.34 9.96
C CYS A 91 -0.20 0.51 8.78
N ALA A 92 0.07 -0.12 7.63
CA ALA A 92 0.46 0.60 6.42
C ALA A 92 -0.65 1.54 5.92
N GLU A 93 -1.91 1.10 5.94
CA GLU A 93 -3.04 1.96 5.57
C GLU A 93 -3.21 3.14 6.54
N ILE A 94 -3.00 2.91 7.84
CA ILE A 94 -3.02 3.98 8.85
C ILE A 94 -1.94 5.01 8.53
N ILE A 95 -0.69 4.58 8.32
CA ILE A 95 0.43 5.48 8.02
C ILE A 95 0.16 6.28 6.74
N GLU A 96 -0.29 5.62 5.67
CA GLU A 96 -0.62 6.27 4.42
C GLU A 96 -1.81 7.25 4.57
N SER A 97 -2.85 6.88 5.32
CA SER A 97 -3.98 7.78 5.58
C SER A 97 -3.57 9.04 6.34
N VAL A 98 -2.60 8.91 7.25
CA VAL A 98 -2.03 10.06 7.98
C VAL A 98 -1.28 10.98 7.02
N LYS A 99 -0.49 10.45 6.08
CA LYS A 99 0.19 11.28 5.05
C LYS A 99 -0.81 12.16 4.30
N PHE A 100 -1.91 11.57 3.82
CA PHE A 100 -2.98 12.31 3.13
C PHE A 100 -3.74 13.29 4.04
N ALA A 101 -3.76 13.06 5.36
CA ALA A 101 -4.37 13.99 6.31
C ALA A 101 -3.44 15.17 6.68
N THR A 102 -2.12 14.97 6.63
CA THR A 102 -1.14 15.97 7.05
C THR A 102 -0.59 16.82 5.91
N GLU A 103 -0.55 16.25 4.69
CA GLU A 103 0.03 16.82 3.48
C GLU A 103 -1.04 16.97 2.38
N GLU A 104 -1.04 18.07 1.64
CA GLU A 104 -2.08 18.35 0.64
C GLU A 104 -1.99 17.41 -0.57
N GLN A 105 -0.76 17.11 -1.03
CA GLN A 105 -0.49 16.23 -2.17
C GLN A 105 0.79 15.41 -1.93
N PRO A 106 0.75 14.36 -1.08
CA PRO A 106 1.95 13.65 -0.61
C PRO A 106 2.77 12.97 -1.72
N TYR A 107 2.15 12.70 -2.87
CA TYR A 107 2.78 12.01 -4.00
C TYR A 107 3.07 12.89 -5.21
N GLU A 108 2.73 14.18 -5.21
CA GLU A 108 2.87 15.03 -6.42
C GLU A 108 4.32 15.19 -6.90
N GLN A 109 5.28 15.14 -5.97
CA GLN A 109 6.71 15.26 -6.29
C GLN A 109 7.38 13.91 -6.60
N GLU A 110 6.64 12.81 -6.52
CA GLU A 110 7.13 11.48 -6.82
C GLU A 110 6.71 11.04 -8.23
N THR A 111 7.44 10.07 -8.79
CA THR A 111 6.96 9.37 -9.99
C THR A 111 5.76 8.45 -9.67
N GLY A 112 5.57 8.14 -8.38
CA GLY A 112 4.45 7.35 -7.85
C GLY A 112 3.14 8.12 -7.81
N ILE A 113 2.02 7.42 -8.06
CA ILE A 113 0.68 8.03 -8.02
C ILE A 113 0.03 8.01 -6.63
N GLY A 114 0.60 7.27 -5.67
CA GLY A 114 0.01 7.02 -4.36
C GLY A 114 -1.25 6.17 -4.44
N PHE A 115 -2.32 6.68 -3.81
CA PHE A 115 -3.62 6.01 -3.75
C PHE A 115 -4.27 5.89 -5.13
N VAL A 116 -4.84 4.71 -5.42
CA VAL A 116 -5.54 4.44 -6.69
C VAL A 116 -7.04 4.77 -6.55
N PRO A 117 -7.56 5.79 -7.26
CA PRO A 117 -8.98 6.17 -7.17
C PRO A 117 -9.96 5.07 -7.57
N ASP A 118 -11.17 5.07 -6.98
CA ASP A 118 -12.25 4.13 -7.34
C ASP A 118 -12.58 4.20 -8.85
N SER A 119 -12.46 5.38 -9.45
CA SER A 119 -12.69 5.61 -10.88
C SER A 119 -11.73 4.79 -11.74
N VAL A 120 -10.45 4.74 -11.35
CA VAL A 120 -9.40 3.95 -11.99
C VAL A 120 -9.64 2.45 -11.76
N ILE A 121 -9.95 2.03 -10.53
CA ILE A 121 -10.24 0.62 -10.22
C ILE A 121 -11.40 0.10 -11.08
N ARG A 122 -12.49 0.87 -11.22
CA ARG A 122 -13.62 0.51 -12.09
C ARG A 122 -13.22 0.39 -13.56
N SER A 123 -12.29 1.21 -14.03
CA SER A 123 -11.76 1.14 -15.40
C SER A 123 -10.94 -0.13 -15.64
N LEU A 124 -10.24 -0.63 -14.62
CA LEU A 124 -9.45 -1.85 -14.66
C LEU A 124 -10.29 -3.13 -14.49
N GLY A 125 -11.46 -3.02 -13.86
CA GLY A 125 -12.31 -4.17 -13.55
C GLY A 125 -12.81 -4.95 -14.77
N VAL A 126 -13.24 -4.27 -15.84
CA VAL A 126 -13.73 -4.96 -17.05
C VAL A 126 -12.60 -5.77 -17.71
N PRO A 127 -11.41 -5.20 -18.01
CA PRO A 127 -10.28 -5.97 -18.53
C PRO A 127 -9.83 -7.15 -17.66
N LEU A 128 -9.88 -7.02 -16.33
CA LEU A 128 -9.55 -8.12 -15.40
C LEU A 128 -10.55 -9.28 -15.51
N VAL A 129 -11.86 -8.97 -15.57
CA VAL A 129 -12.90 -10.00 -15.70
C VAL A 129 -12.85 -10.69 -17.07
N THR A 130 -12.56 -9.95 -18.13
CA THR A 130 -12.45 -10.53 -19.48
C THR A 130 -11.14 -11.28 -19.71
N GLY A 131 -10.17 -11.18 -18.78
CA GLY A 131 -8.83 -11.76 -18.92
C GLY A 131 -7.93 -11.01 -19.90
N ASP A 132 -8.33 -9.80 -20.32
CA ASP A 132 -7.48 -8.92 -21.13
C ASP A 132 -6.28 -8.41 -20.33
N ILE A 133 -6.48 -8.22 -19.01
CA ILE A 133 -5.40 -8.18 -18.03
C ILE A 133 -5.36 -9.56 -17.37
N PRO A 134 -4.38 -10.42 -17.69
CA PRO A 134 -4.34 -11.81 -17.20
C PRO A 134 -3.95 -11.93 -15.73
N GLY A 135 -3.39 -10.88 -15.15
CA GLY A 135 -2.96 -10.84 -13.75
C GLY A 135 -2.28 -9.54 -13.38
N ILE A 136 -1.99 -9.40 -12.09
CA ILE A 136 -1.32 -8.25 -11.49
C ILE A 136 0.04 -8.71 -10.94
N ALA A 137 1.09 -7.98 -11.29
CA ALA A 137 2.44 -8.15 -10.73
C ALA A 137 2.74 -6.96 -9.81
N VAL A 138 3.09 -7.22 -8.55
CA VAL A 138 3.52 -6.18 -7.61
C VAL A 138 5.00 -6.35 -7.36
N ILE A 139 5.81 -5.40 -7.81
CA ILE A 139 7.27 -5.43 -7.67
C ILE A 139 7.66 -4.32 -6.68
N LEU A 140 8.32 -4.72 -5.61
CA LEU A 140 8.73 -3.81 -4.54
C LEU A 140 10.22 -3.94 -4.20
N GLY A 141 10.82 -2.85 -3.77
CA GLY A 141 12.19 -2.81 -3.23
C GLY A 141 13.21 -2.23 -4.21
N GLU A 142 14.37 -2.88 -4.32
CA GLU A 142 15.51 -2.49 -5.15
C GLU A 142 16.12 -3.77 -5.74
N SER A 143 16.46 -3.75 -7.03
CA SER A 143 17.19 -4.84 -7.67
C SER A 143 18.68 -4.51 -7.74
N ASP A 144 19.55 -5.50 -7.58
CA ASP A 144 20.99 -5.33 -7.83
C ASP A 144 21.32 -5.16 -9.33
N ASN A 145 20.38 -5.48 -10.22
CA ASN A 145 20.54 -5.38 -11.67
C ASN A 145 19.33 -4.72 -12.34
N SER A 146 19.42 -3.42 -12.59
CA SER A 146 18.36 -2.63 -13.24
C SER A 146 18.01 -3.13 -14.65
N GLU A 147 18.95 -3.70 -15.41
CA GLU A 147 18.69 -4.20 -16.76
C GLU A 147 17.82 -5.45 -16.75
N GLU A 148 18.10 -6.39 -15.84
CA GLU A 148 17.29 -7.59 -15.64
C GLU A 148 15.89 -7.23 -15.13
N LEU A 149 15.80 -6.31 -14.18
CA LEU A 149 14.52 -5.81 -13.68
C LEU A 149 13.69 -5.18 -14.82
N ALA A 150 14.30 -4.35 -15.66
CA ALA A 150 13.63 -3.75 -16.82
C ALA A 150 13.20 -4.80 -17.85
N ALA A 151 13.99 -5.87 -18.05
CA ALA A 151 13.62 -6.99 -18.91
C ALA A 151 12.39 -7.73 -18.37
N ILE A 152 12.31 -7.97 -17.05
CA ILE A 152 11.16 -8.60 -16.40
C ILE A 152 9.90 -7.74 -16.57
N VAL A 153 9.99 -6.43 -16.34
CA VAL A 153 8.83 -5.53 -16.49
C VAL A 153 8.36 -5.45 -17.94
N LYS A 154 9.28 -5.39 -18.91
CA LYS A 154 8.94 -5.44 -20.35
C LYS A 154 8.27 -6.76 -20.73
N ASP A 155 8.73 -7.88 -20.16
CA ASP A 155 8.13 -9.19 -20.39
C ASP A 155 6.69 -9.25 -19.83
N TYR A 156 6.45 -8.78 -18.60
CA TYR A 156 5.11 -8.66 -18.04
C TYR A 156 4.19 -7.76 -18.87
N GLN A 157 4.70 -6.60 -19.30
CA GLN A 157 3.98 -5.69 -20.19
C GLN A 157 3.63 -6.36 -21.52
N SER A 158 4.55 -7.13 -22.11
CA SER A 158 4.31 -7.84 -23.38
C SER A 158 3.24 -8.93 -23.28
N LYS A 159 3.07 -9.50 -22.09
CA LYS A 159 2.03 -10.48 -21.75
C LYS A 159 0.72 -9.82 -21.33
N GLY A 160 0.66 -8.48 -21.29
CA GLY A 160 -0.53 -7.72 -20.92
C GLY A 160 -0.79 -7.63 -19.42
N LEU A 161 0.15 -8.05 -18.55
CA LEU A 161 -0.03 -7.93 -17.10
C LEU A 161 -0.07 -6.47 -16.68
N LEU A 162 -0.86 -6.21 -15.63
CA LEU A 162 -0.79 -4.95 -14.89
C LEU A 162 0.33 -5.03 -13.85
N THR A 163 1.34 -4.17 -13.97
CA THR A 163 2.49 -4.15 -13.08
C THR A 163 2.44 -2.92 -12.17
N PHE A 164 2.54 -3.11 -10.86
CA PHE A 164 2.72 -2.03 -9.89
C PHE A 164 4.16 -2.02 -9.37
N LEU A 165 4.74 -0.83 -9.24
CA LEU A 165 6.11 -0.62 -8.77
C LEU A 165 6.11 0.17 -7.46
N VAL A 166 6.86 -0.33 -6.47
CA VAL A 166 7.01 0.30 -5.15
C VAL A 166 8.49 0.34 -4.77
N GLY A 167 8.95 1.42 -4.16
CA GLY A 167 10.35 1.60 -3.78
C GLY A 167 11.26 2.01 -4.92
N LYS A 168 12.55 1.79 -4.75
CA LYS A 168 13.59 2.19 -5.71
C LYS A 168 13.48 1.50 -7.08
N THR A 169 12.72 0.42 -7.18
CA THR A 169 12.38 -0.18 -8.48
C THR A 169 11.73 0.81 -9.44
N VAL A 170 11.04 1.83 -8.93
CA VAL A 170 10.48 2.93 -9.73
C VAL A 170 11.57 3.64 -10.53
N ASP A 171 12.63 4.10 -9.87
CA ASP A 171 13.74 4.80 -10.52
C ASP A 171 14.46 3.88 -11.50
N GLN A 172 14.74 2.63 -11.10
CA GLN A 172 15.45 1.67 -11.95
C GLN A 172 14.72 1.41 -13.28
N ILE A 173 13.39 1.37 -13.25
CA ILE A 173 12.56 1.13 -14.43
C ILE A 173 12.47 2.38 -15.31
N VAL A 174 12.32 3.55 -14.71
CA VAL A 174 12.25 4.83 -15.43
C VAL A 174 13.61 5.14 -16.09
N ASP A 175 14.70 4.99 -15.36
CA ASP A 175 16.07 5.21 -15.85
C ASP A 175 16.45 4.24 -16.97
N ALA A 176 15.91 3.01 -16.94
CA ALA A 176 16.06 2.02 -18.00
C ALA A 176 15.17 2.30 -19.24
N GLY A 177 14.43 3.42 -19.25
CA GLY A 177 13.61 3.88 -20.37
C GLY A 177 12.33 3.07 -20.60
N VAL A 178 11.83 2.35 -19.58
CA VAL A 178 10.53 1.70 -19.64
C VAL A 178 9.45 2.76 -19.50
N LYS A 179 8.44 2.73 -20.37
CA LYS A 179 7.29 3.64 -20.27
C LYS A 179 6.38 3.19 -19.13
N VAL A 180 6.15 4.10 -18.20
CA VAL A 180 5.26 3.92 -17.05
C VAL A 180 4.01 4.78 -17.23
N GLY A 181 2.90 4.36 -16.61
CA GLY A 181 1.57 4.94 -16.75
C GLY A 181 0.48 3.87 -16.82
N LEU A 182 -0.76 4.27 -16.54
CA LEU A 182 -1.94 3.39 -16.61
C LEU A 182 -2.13 2.83 -18.03
N GLU A 183 -1.89 3.66 -19.04
CA GLU A 183 -1.94 3.31 -20.46
C GLU A 183 -0.87 2.30 -20.88
N PHE A 184 0.22 2.20 -20.11
CA PHE A 184 1.31 1.24 -20.31
C PHE A 184 1.19 0.02 -19.41
N ARG A 185 0.18 -0.05 -18.53
CA ARG A 185 0.00 -1.11 -17.52
C ARG A 185 1.21 -1.28 -16.60
N VAL A 186 1.98 -0.22 -16.38
CA VAL A 186 3.12 -0.19 -15.45
C VAL A 186 2.95 1.04 -14.58
N ILE A 187 2.46 0.86 -13.35
CA ILE A 187 2.00 1.94 -12.48
C ILE A 187 2.98 2.06 -11.30
N PRO A 188 3.77 3.14 -11.23
CA PRO A 188 4.52 3.47 -10.04
C PRO A 188 3.57 3.95 -8.93
N ILE A 189 3.75 3.46 -7.72
CA ILE A 189 2.86 3.77 -6.58
C ILE A 189 3.54 4.73 -5.62
N GLY A 190 4.75 4.42 -5.14
CA GLY A 190 5.46 5.28 -4.20
C GLY A 190 6.80 4.70 -3.79
N TYR A 191 7.66 5.52 -3.20
CA TYR A 191 8.98 5.07 -2.73
C TYR A 191 8.95 4.36 -1.38
N ASP A 192 8.04 4.75 -0.48
CA ASP A 192 7.93 4.10 0.82
C ASP A 192 7.32 2.71 0.72
N VAL A 193 7.80 1.79 1.55
CA VAL A 193 7.30 0.41 1.60
C VAL A 193 5.81 0.37 1.95
N THR A 194 5.31 1.31 2.78
CA THR A 194 3.90 1.40 3.15
C THR A 194 2.99 1.71 1.96
N ALA A 195 3.51 2.33 0.90
CA ALA A 195 2.74 2.67 -0.29
C ALA A 195 2.19 1.43 -1.02
N VAL A 196 2.76 0.23 -0.79
CA VAL A 196 2.22 -1.03 -1.34
C VAL A 196 0.75 -1.27 -0.95
N ILE A 197 0.28 -0.66 0.13
CA ILE A 197 -1.13 -0.75 0.56
C ILE A 197 -2.11 -0.16 -0.45
N HIS A 198 -1.66 0.80 -1.27
CA HIS A 198 -2.47 1.36 -2.36
C HIS A 198 -2.73 0.34 -3.48
N VAL A 199 -1.95 -0.75 -3.54
CA VAL A 199 -2.19 -1.88 -4.45
C VAL A 199 -3.08 -2.94 -3.80
N VAL A 200 -2.98 -3.12 -2.48
CA VAL A 200 -3.86 -4.05 -1.73
C VAL A 200 -5.33 -3.58 -1.75
N SER A 201 -5.55 -2.28 -1.89
CA SER A 201 -6.88 -1.66 -1.98
C SER A 201 -7.51 -1.69 -3.39
N VAL A 202 -6.79 -2.19 -4.40
CA VAL A 202 -7.28 -2.41 -5.78
C VAL A 202 -8.03 -3.73 -5.89
#